data_AF-A0A8J2UHN5-F1
#
_entry.id   AF-A0A8J2UHN5-F1
#
_cell.length_a   1.000
_cell.length_b   1.000
_cell.length_c   1.000
_cell.angle_alpha   90.00
_cell.angle_beta   90.00
_cell.angle_gamma   90.00
#
_symmetry.space_group_name_H-M   'P 1'
#
loop_
_entity.id
_entity.type
_entity.pdbx_description
1 polymer ?
#
loop_
_entity_poly.entity_id
_entity_poly.type
_entity_poly.pdbx_seq_one_letter_code
_entity_poly.pdbx_strand_id
1 'polypeptide(L)'
;MSSRIKLFIVCLLCSNTGFTLPAPADITWRLSSDTIWRLPPNTGHVSSTPEQALLLLRNTKLPDSSIWWPNVKLSLFIENLKANINFPLKIYQGSNTNFCGYAALSYLPLQDDPLSYTRFMLSLYLDGKATWNNISFETSPAIHQAAGTLHFKGILDIRHADQIWFLILADHFRSYLNFFNRRFHPGSEDTFWAAVNYGKFNRMIRQLLGWQVEARGSDVLRPHIPHLFDYLTNCLTTGTTYLYVNNTYLHKKNHNKFKSRFPTHYIVLEQIHRIPGQEDWVDIVYWDYGGRTLRQMDLHFLKRILFGVSHCTPPTDNK
;
A
#
# COMPACT_ATOMS: atom_id res chain seq x y z
N MET A 1 24.56 22.65 -34.07
CA MET A 1 23.21 22.53 -34.66
C MET A 1 23.02 21.13 -35.22
N SER A 2 22.47 20.23 -34.42
CA SER A 2 22.17 18.81 -34.69
C SER A 2 21.45 18.33 -33.42
N SER A 3 20.40 17.53 -33.37
CA SER A 3 19.85 16.51 -34.26
C SER A 3 18.42 16.21 -33.76
N ARG A 4 17.47 16.08 -34.69
CA ARG A 4 16.10 15.59 -34.42
C ARG A 4 16.11 14.06 -34.32
N ILE A 5 15.57 13.50 -33.24
CA ILE A 5 15.32 12.07 -33.10
C ILE A 5 13.92 11.76 -33.65
N LYS A 6 13.87 10.88 -34.67
CA LYS A 6 12.67 10.28 -35.23
C LYS A 6 12.30 9.04 -34.41
N LEU A 7 11.02 8.95 -34.05
CA LEU A 7 10.38 7.80 -33.40
C LEU A 7 10.16 6.69 -34.45
N PHE A 8 10.66 5.49 -34.20
CA PHE A 8 10.41 4.30 -35.03
C PHE A 8 9.16 3.57 -34.51
N ILE A 9 8.16 3.43 -35.38
CA ILE A 9 7.06 2.47 -35.25
C ILE A 9 7.38 1.33 -36.22
N VAL A 10 7.48 0.11 -35.70
CA VAL A 10 7.62 -1.10 -36.51
C VAL A 10 6.22 -1.64 -36.78
N CYS A 11 5.75 -1.47 -38.02
CA CYS A 11 4.68 -2.25 -38.62
C CYS A 11 5.30 -3.50 -39.25
N LEU A 12 4.76 -4.67 -38.94
CA LEU A 12 5.06 -5.93 -39.64
C LEU A 12 3.79 -6.38 -40.36
N LEU A 13 3.88 -6.40 -41.69
CA LEU A 13 2.94 -7.03 -42.61
C LEU A 13 3.35 -8.49 -42.83
N CYS A 14 2.40 -9.43 -42.72
CA CYS A 14 2.43 -10.70 -43.44
C CYS A 14 0.99 -11.19 -43.72
N SER A 15 0.60 -11.02 -44.99
CA SER A 15 -0.16 -11.92 -45.88
C SER A 15 -1.20 -12.94 -45.36
N ASN A 16 -2.44 -12.72 -45.82
CA ASN A 16 -3.38 -13.66 -46.48
C ASN A 16 -3.35 -15.15 -46.10
N THR A 17 -4.31 -15.57 -45.28
CA THR A 17 -5.18 -16.73 -45.58
C THR A 17 -6.59 -16.41 -45.09
N GLY A 18 -7.59 -16.64 -45.94
CA GLY A 18 -8.98 -16.28 -45.68
C GLY A 18 -9.64 -17.20 -44.66
N PHE A 19 -10.03 -16.64 -43.53
CA PHE A 19 -11.08 -17.14 -42.64
C PHE A 19 -11.65 -15.92 -41.90
N THR A 20 -12.84 -15.46 -42.29
CA THR A 20 -13.55 -14.38 -41.59
C THR A 20 -14.22 -14.94 -40.36
N LEU A 21 -13.52 -14.89 -39.22
CA LEU A 21 -14.15 -14.94 -37.90
C LEU A 21 -14.69 -13.52 -37.57
N PRO A 22 -15.86 -13.39 -36.92
CA PRO A 22 -16.34 -12.08 -36.50
C PRO A 22 -15.31 -11.43 -35.57
N ALA A 23 -14.97 -10.17 -35.88
CA ALA A 23 -14.09 -9.37 -35.04
C ALA A 23 -14.65 -9.32 -33.61
N PRO A 24 -13.84 -9.59 -32.57
CA PRO A 24 -14.29 -9.39 -31.20
C PRO A 24 -14.62 -7.91 -31.03
N ALA A 25 -15.78 -7.63 -30.44
CA ALA A 25 -16.23 -6.28 -30.12
C ALA A 25 -15.12 -5.54 -29.37
N ASP A 26 -14.72 -4.41 -29.92
CA ASP A 26 -13.66 -3.55 -29.43
C ASP A 26 -14.13 -2.83 -28.17
N ILE A 27 -14.19 -3.54 -27.03
CA ILE A 27 -14.45 -2.95 -25.72
C ILE A 27 -13.17 -2.29 -25.24
N THR A 28 -12.89 -1.12 -25.80
CA THR A 28 -11.84 -0.23 -25.28
C THR A 28 -12.35 0.44 -24.01
N TRP A 29 -12.06 -0.15 -22.84
CA TRP A 29 -12.18 0.54 -21.56
C TRP A 29 -11.12 1.65 -21.48
N ARG A 30 -11.39 2.82 -22.07
CA ARG A 30 -10.66 4.05 -21.75
C ARG A 30 -11.04 4.48 -20.33
N LEU A 31 -10.33 3.93 -19.34
CA LEU A 31 -10.26 4.55 -18.02
C LEU A 31 -9.58 5.91 -18.19
N SER A 32 -10.32 7.01 -17.97
CA SER A 32 -9.71 8.34 -17.96
C SER A 32 -8.68 8.42 -16.82
N SER A 33 -7.61 9.19 -17.01
CA SER A 33 -6.51 9.34 -16.04
C SER A 33 -6.99 9.74 -14.64
N ASP A 34 -8.13 10.43 -14.54
CA ASP A 34 -8.70 10.89 -13.28
C ASP A 34 -9.48 9.81 -12.51
N THR A 35 -9.98 8.78 -13.21
CA THR A 35 -10.67 7.62 -12.61
C THR A 35 -9.65 6.57 -12.12
N ILE A 36 -8.44 6.58 -12.68
CA ILE A 36 -7.34 5.67 -12.29
C ILE A 36 -6.84 5.95 -10.85
N TRP A 37 -7.07 7.15 -10.32
CA TRP A 37 -6.65 7.54 -8.97
C TRP A 37 -7.78 7.59 -7.96
N ARG A 38 -9.04 7.44 -8.39
CA ARG A 38 -10.18 7.35 -7.49
C ARG A 38 -10.30 5.91 -7.00
N LEU A 39 -10.37 5.77 -5.68
CA LEU A 39 -10.60 4.51 -5.00
C LEU A 39 -11.90 3.87 -5.49
N PRO A 40 -12.03 2.52 -5.47
CA PRO A 40 -13.33 1.88 -5.65
C PRO A 40 -14.38 2.52 -4.71
N PRO A 41 -15.67 2.56 -5.13
CA PRO A 41 -16.72 3.20 -4.35
C PRO A 41 -16.75 2.66 -2.92
N ASN A 42 -16.81 3.60 -1.98
CA ASN A 42 -16.62 3.38 -0.56
C ASN A 42 -17.59 2.32 -0.02
N THR A 43 -17.13 1.45 0.88
CA THR A 43 -17.95 0.40 1.52
C THR A 43 -18.93 0.94 2.57
N GLY A 44 -19.40 2.18 2.40
CA GLY A 44 -20.48 2.80 3.18
C GLY A 44 -20.10 3.42 4.53
N HIS A 45 -18.90 3.16 5.06
CA HIS A 45 -18.44 3.75 6.32
C HIS A 45 -17.33 4.76 6.04
N VAL A 46 -17.63 6.04 6.22
CA VAL A 46 -16.68 7.16 6.14
C VAL A 46 -16.88 8.00 7.37
N SER A 47 -15.91 7.93 8.28
CA SER A 47 -15.93 8.68 9.54
C SER A 47 -15.62 10.16 9.33
N SER A 48 -14.80 10.51 8.32
CA SER A 48 -14.49 11.90 7.99
C SER A 48 -14.06 12.10 6.54
N THR A 49 -14.02 13.36 6.07
CA THR A 49 -13.66 13.68 4.68
C THR A 49 -12.27 14.31 4.54
N PRO A 50 -11.64 14.20 3.35
CA PRO A 50 -10.39 14.91 3.04
C PRO A 50 -10.48 16.42 3.29
N GLU A 51 -11.62 17.05 3.02
CA GLU A 51 -11.82 18.49 3.22
C GLU A 51 -11.75 18.87 4.70
N GLN A 52 -12.35 18.06 5.58
CA GLN A 52 -12.26 18.26 7.03
C GLN A 52 -10.82 18.16 7.52
N ALA A 53 -10.08 17.16 7.03
CA ALA A 53 -8.67 16.96 7.33
C ALA A 53 -7.80 18.15 6.86
N LEU A 54 -8.01 18.62 5.63
CA LEU A 54 -7.29 19.78 5.07
C LEU A 54 -7.64 21.09 5.79
N LEU A 55 -8.89 21.24 6.24
CA LEU A 55 -9.31 22.39 7.03
C LEU A 55 -8.61 22.41 8.41
N LEU A 56 -8.56 21.27 9.09
CA LEU A 56 -7.78 21.13 10.32
C LEU A 56 -6.31 21.52 10.09
N LEU A 57 -5.71 20.98 9.04
CA LEU A 57 -4.31 21.25 8.71
C LEU A 57 -4.05 22.75 8.45
N ARG A 58 -4.98 23.44 7.79
CA ARG A 58 -4.90 24.89 7.53
C ARG A 58 -5.01 25.73 8.81
N ASN A 59 -5.86 25.30 9.74
CA ASN A 59 -6.17 26.06 10.95
C ASN A 59 -5.19 25.77 12.10
N THR A 60 -4.40 24.70 12.00
CA THR A 60 -3.41 24.34 13.01
C THR A 60 -2.15 25.18 12.84
N LYS A 61 -1.78 25.93 13.88
CA LYS A 61 -0.50 26.64 13.93
C LYS A 61 0.59 25.65 14.32
N LEU A 62 1.59 25.49 13.46
CA LEU A 62 2.74 24.62 13.69
C LEU A 62 4.01 25.46 13.83
N PRO A 63 4.94 25.05 14.71
CA PRO A 63 6.25 25.69 14.78
C PRO A 63 7.06 25.36 13.51
N ASP A 64 7.92 26.29 13.07
CA ASP A 64 8.76 26.12 11.88
C ASP A 64 9.71 24.91 11.96
N SER A 65 10.02 24.48 13.19
CA SER A 65 10.79 23.28 13.48
C SER A 65 10.18 22.53 14.66
N SER A 66 10.27 21.20 14.62
CA SER A 66 9.87 20.35 15.75
C SER A 66 11.10 19.95 16.55
N ILE A 67 11.02 20.12 17.88
CA ILE A 67 12.05 19.63 18.80
C ILE A 67 12.16 18.10 18.80
N TRP A 68 11.07 17.41 18.44
CA TRP A 68 10.98 15.95 18.41
C TRP A 68 11.45 15.37 17.09
N TRP A 69 11.41 16.15 16.01
CA TRP A 69 11.75 15.68 14.66
C TRP A 69 12.79 16.59 14.02
N PRO A 70 14.04 16.58 14.51
CA PRO A 70 15.06 17.56 14.13
C PRO A 70 15.40 17.55 12.64
N ASN A 71 15.21 16.41 11.96
CA ASN A 71 15.51 16.26 10.53
C ASN A 71 14.24 16.41 9.65
N VAL A 72 13.06 16.62 10.24
CA VAL A 72 11.81 16.79 9.50
C VAL A 72 11.54 18.28 9.27
N LYS A 73 11.76 18.70 8.02
CA LYS A 73 11.37 20.03 7.53
C LYS A 73 9.84 20.16 7.49
N LEU A 74 9.31 21.22 8.11
CA LEU A 74 7.87 21.50 8.18
C LEU A 74 7.22 21.57 6.79
N SER A 75 7.82 22.31 5.85
CA SER A 75 7.26 22.49 4.51
C SER A 75 7.02 21.16 3.79
N LEU A 76 8.03 20.27 3.80
CA LEU A 76 7.96 18.93 3.20
C LEU A 76 6.99 18.02 3.94
N PHE A 77 6.93 18.12 5.27
CA PHE A 77 5.95 17.38 6.08
C PHE A 77 4.51 17.76 5.70
N ILE A 78 4.21 19.05 5.61
CA ILE A 78 2.87 19.56 5.27
C ILE A 78 2.50 19.25 3.83
N GLU A 79 3.42 19.41 2.89
CA GLU A 79 3.20 19.04 1.49
C GLU A 79 2.88 17.55 1.35
N ASN A 80 3.68 16.68 1.98
CA ASN A 80 3.45 15.25 1.96
C ASN A 80 2.13 14.87 2.64
N LEU A 81 1.79 15.48 3.79
CA LEU A 81 0.53 15.20 4.49
C LEU A 81 -0.68 15.59 3.62
N LYS A 82 -0.63 16.74 2.95
CA LYS A 82 -1.66 17.13 1.96
C LYS A 82 -1.73 16.16 0.80
N ALA A 83 -0.60 15.68 0.31
CA ALA A 83 -0.56 14.70 -0.78
C ALA A 83 -1.22 13.37 -0.37
N ASN A 84 -0.98 12.90 0.86
CA ASN A 84 -1.60 11.68 1.39
C ASN A 84 -3.12 11.82 1.50
N ILE A 85 -3.60 12.95 2.02
CA ILE A 85 -5.04 13.22 2.17
C ILE A 85 -5.74 13.28 0.81
N ASN A 86 -5.15 13.97 -0.17
CA ASN A 86 -5.77 14.15 -1.49
C ASN A 86 -5.62 12.91 -2.38
N PHE A 87 -4.52 12.16 -2.22
CA PHE A 87 -4.16 11.04 -3.09
C PHE A 87 -3.62 9.86 -2.27
N PRO A 88 -4.48 9.13 -1.52
CA PRO A 88 -4.03 8.03 -0.65
C PRO A 88 -3.22 6.95 -1.38
N LEU A 89 -3.60 6.63 -2.62
CA LEU A 89 -2.88 5.69 -3.50
C LEU A 89 -1.46 6.12 -3.85
N LYS A 90 -1.05 7.36 -3.60
CA LYS A 90 0.30 7.83 -3.93
C LYS A 90 1.30 7.56 -2.83
N ILE A 91 0.91 7.09 -1.64
CA ILE A 91 1.84 6.75 -0.56
C ILE A 91 2.91 5.79 -1.07
N TYR A 92 4.17 6.06 -0.76
CA TYR A 92 5.29 5.35 -1.36
C TYR A 92 6.21 4.85 -0.26
N GLN A 93 6.35 3.54 -0.18
CA GLN A 93 7.13 2.88 0.87
C GLN A 93 8.65 3.07 0.75
N GLY A 94 9.16 3.59 -0.36
CA GLY A 94 10.59 3.64 -0.64
C GLY A 94 11.12 2.45 -1.46
N SER A 95 12.17 2.68 -2.24
CA SER A 95 12.89 1.62 -2.93
C SER A 95 13.72 0.79 -1.93
N ASN A 96 13.63 -0.54 -2.03
CA ASN A 96 14.37 -1.53 -1.22
C ASN A 96 14.12 -1.49 0.30
N THR A 97 13.07 -0.81 0.76
CA THR A 97 12.63 -0.87 2.16
C THR A 97 11.68 -2.05 2.40
N ASN A 98 11.51 -2.43 3.67
CA ASN A 98 10.51 -3.40 4.11
C ASN A 98 9.20 -2.73 4.60
N PHE A 99 8.93 -1.49 4.22
CA PHE A 99 7.76 -0.72 4.67
C PHE A 99 6.44 -1.01 3.93
N CYS A 100 6.40 -2.03 3.06
CA CYS A 100 5.23 -2.35 2.23
C CYS A 100 3.95 -2.55 3.03
N GLY A 101 4.01 -3.26 4.16
CA GLY A 101 2.85 -3.48 5.01
C GLY A 101 2.32 -2.19 5.63
N TYR A 102 3.17 -1.23 5.99
CA TYR A 102 2.70 0.05 6.54
C TYR A 102 2.06 0.93 5.47
N ALA A 103 2.68 0.99 4.29
CA ALA A 103 2.16 1.75 3.17
C ALA A 103 0.81 1.19 2.68
N ALA A 104 0.67 -0.14 2.57
CA ALA A 104 -0.60 -0.78 2.24
C ALA A 104 -1.68 -0.50 3.30
N LEU A 105 -1.32 -0.57 4.58
CA LEU A 105 -2.24 -0.30 5.69
C LEU A 105 -2.77 1.14 5.65
N SER A 106 -1.95 2.12 5.27
CA SER A 106 -2.33 3.55 5.19
C SER A 106 -3.56 3.81 4.34
N TYR A 107 -3.87 2.90 3.42
CA TYR A 107 -5.06 2.96 2.57
C TYR A 107 -6.35 3.12 3.39
N LEU A 108 -6.51 2.35 4.48
CA LEU A 108 -7.74 2.38 5.30
C LEU A 108 -7.94 3.72 6.03
N PRO A 109 -7.02 4.18 6.90
CA PRO A 109 -7.26 5.43 7.65
C PRO A 109 -7.41 6.64 6.73
N LEU A 110 -6.75 6.67 5.57
CA LEU A 110 -6.89 7.79 4.64
C LEU A 110 -8.20 7.77 3.85
N GLN A 111 -8.81 6.59 3.67
CA GLN A 111 -10.10 6.46 3.01
C GLN A 111 -11.28 6.63 3.97
N ASP A 112 -11.18 6.06 5.18
CA ASP A 112 -12.27 6.01 6.16
C ASP A 112 -12.27 7.23 7.09
N ASP A 113 -11.10 7.61 7.63
CA ASP A 113 -10.99 8.70 8.59
C ASP A 113 -9.72 9.57 8.40
N PRO A 114 -9.60 10.28 7.26
CA PRO A 114 -8.46 11.15 6.98
C PRO A 114 -8.27 12.25 8.03
N LEU A 115 -9.32 12.67 8.73
CA LEU A 115 -9.25 13.64 9.83
C LEU A 115 -8.50 13.08 11.04
N SER A 116 -8.85 11.87 11.51
CA SER A 116 -8.13 11.23 12.62
C SER A 116 -6.69 10.93 12.24
N TYR A 117 -6.44 10.51 10.98
CA TYR A 117 -5.08 10.41 10.45
C TYR A 117 -4.30 11.71 10.59
N THR A 118 -4.91 12.82 10.16
CA THR A 118 -4.27 14.13 10.20
C THR A 118 -4.04 14.60 11.63
N ARG A 119 -5.01 14.43 12.54
CA ARG A 119 -4.85 14.75 13.98
C ARG A 119 -3.70 13.98 14.59
N PHE A 120 -3.61 12.68 14.30
CA PHE A 120 -2.53 11.85 14.80
C PHE A 120 -1.17 12.33 14.32
N MET A 121 -1.02 12.58 13.01
CA MET A 121 0.24 13.06 12.45
C MET A 121 0.64 14.44 12.99
N LEU A 122 -0.32 15.35 13.20
CA LEU A 122 -0.05 16.66 13.80
C LEU A 122 0.35 16.55 15.28
N SER A 123 -0.30 15.67 16.04
CA SER A 123 0.04 15.41 17.44
C SER A 123 1.46 14.85 17.54
N LEU A 124 1.82 13.88 16.67
CA LEU A 124 3.19 13.39 16.60
C LEU A 124 4.17 14.52 16.30
N TYR A 125 3.89 15.37 15.31
CA TYR A 125 4.78 16.47 14.94
C TYR A 125 5.02 17.45 16.09
N LEU A 126 3.96 17.82 16.81
CA LEU A 126 3.99 18.81 17.89
C LEU A 126 4.58 18.24 19.19
N ASP A 127 4.14 17.05 19.57
CA ASP A 127 4.34 16.52 20.92
C ASP A 127 5.31 15.33 20.97
N GLY A 128 5.74 14.81 19.81
CA GLY A 128 6.58 13.60 19.71
C GLY A 128 5.85 12.31 20.06
N LYS A 129 4.59 12.41 20.50
CA LYS A 129 3.72 11.32 20.92
C LYS A 129 2.30 11.58 20.48
N ALA A 130 1.53 10.51 20.32
CA ALA A 130 0.13 10.62 19.96
C ALA A 130 -0.66 9.40 20.43
N THR A 131 -1.97 9.52 20.47
CA THR A 131 -2.87 8.41 20.79
C THR A 131 -3.78 8.13 19.60
N TRP A 132 -3.94 6.87 19.25
CA TRP A 132 -4.90 6.41 18.24
C TRP A 132 -5.69 5.23 18.78
N ASN A 133 -7.03 5.31 18.80
CA ASN A 133 -7.90 4.24 19.30
C ASN A 133 -7.43 3.65 20.65
N ASN A 134 -7.16 4.54 21.62
CA ASN A 134 -6.62 4.22 22.96
C ASN A 134 -5.21 3.59 22.99
N ILE A 135 -4.51 3.55 21.87
CA ILE A 135 -3.13 3.10 21.79
C ILE A 135 -2.22 4.31 21.86
N SER A 136 -1.35 4.36 22.87
CA SER A 136 -0.34 5.40 22.99
C SER A 136 0.88 5.05 22.16
N PHE A 137 1.29 6.00 21.33
CA PHE A 137 2.50 5.97 20.53
C PHE A 137 3.51 6.93 21.13
N GLU A 138 4.58 6.36 21.69
CA GLU A 138 5.75 7.07 22.18
C GLU A 138 6.96 6.43 21.50
N THR A 139 7.63 7.18 20.64
CA THR A 139 8.76 6.66 19.87
C THR A 139 10.07 6.76 20.62
N SER A 140 10.96 5.82 20.33
CA SER A 140 12.33 5.90 20.80
C SER A 140 13.06 7.12 20.22
N PRO A 141 14.03 7.71 20.97
CA PRO A 141 14.86 8.79 20.45
C PRO A 141 15.54 8.47 19.12
N ALA A 142 15.85 7.19 18.87
CA ALA A 142 16.46 6.75 17.62
C ALA A 142 15.56 6.98 16.40
N ILE A 143 14.25 6.84 16.57
CA ILE A 143 13.26 7.10 15.50
C ILE A 143 13.09 8.59 15.24
N HIS A 144 13.06 9.39 16.31
CA HIS A 144 13.05 10.84 16.22
C HIS A 144 14.22 11.39 15.38
N GLN A 145 15.42 10.81 15.57
CA GLN A 145 16.59 11.17 14.79
C GLN A 145 16.55 10.66 13.34
N ALA A 146 15.89 9.53 13.08
CA ALA A 146 15.89 8.89 11.76
C ALA A 146 14.86 9.48 10.79
N ALA A 147 13.72 9.96 11.29
CA ALA A 147 12.70 10.53 10.41
C ALA A 147 13.24 11.79 9.73
N GLY A 148 13.11 11.87 8.41
CA GLY A 148 13.67 12.93 7.57
C GLY A 148 15.09 12.65 7.04
N THR A 149 15.74 11.55 7.46
CA THR A 149 17.11 11.20 7.03
C THR A 149 17.18 9.95 6.15
N LEU A 150 16.05 9.32 5.82
CA LEU A 150 16.08 8.18 4.92
C LEU A 150 16.46 8.68 3.51
N HIS A 151 17.61 8.23 3.02
CA HIS A 151 18.17 8.62 1.72
C HIS A 151 18.34 7.41 0.80
N PHE A 152 18.33 7.66 -0.51
CA PHE A 152 18.44 6.65 -1.57
C PHE A 152 17.28 5.65 -1.60
N LYS A 153 16.14 6.03 -1.04
CA LYS A 153 14.88 5.29 -1.06
C LYS A 153 13.90 5.86 -2.08
N GLY A 154 14.33 6.70 -3.02
CA GLY A 154 13.49 7.23 -4.10
C GLY A 154 12.60 8.36 -3.62
N ILE A 155 11.30 8.35 -3.99
CA ILE A 155 10.37 9.42 -3.59
C ILE A 155 10.25 9.53 -2.05
N LEU A 156 10.47 8.43 -1.32
CA LEU A 156 10.40 8.42 0.14
C LEU A 156 11.38 9.43 0.78
N ASP A 157 12.51 9.72 0.13
CA ASP A 157 13.56 10.60 0.65
C ASP A 157 13.06 12.00 1.02
N ILE A 158 12.04 12.48 0.31
CA ILE A 158 11.45 13.81 0.51
C ILE A 158 10.07 13.77 1.18
N ARG A 159 9.59 12.57 1.56
CA ARG A 159 8.25 12.37 2.13
C ARG A 159 8.30 12.20 3.64
N HIS A 160 8.45 13.33 4.33
CA HIS A 160 8.68 13.32 5.76
C HIS A 160 7.49 12.80 6.59
N ALA A 161 6.25 13.03 6.15
CA ALA A 161 5.07 12.49 6.85
C ALA A 161 5.00 10.96 6.71
N ASP A 162 5.29 10.42 5.51
CA ASP A 162 5.38 8.98 5.28
C ASP A 162 6.47 8.35 6.16
N GLN A 163 7.65 8.99 6.26
CA GLN A 163 8.72 8.51 7.12
C GLN A 163 8.32 8.45 8.60
N ILE A 164 7.71 9.51 9.15
CA ILE A 164 7.19 9.49 10.54
C ILE A 164 6.18 8.35 10.71
N TRP A 165 5.21 8.25 9.80
CA TRP A 165 4.14 7.25 9.87
C TRP A 165 4.67 5.81 9.83
N PHE A 166 5.62 5.50 8.94
CA PHE A 166 6.17 4.15 8.86
C PHE A 166 7.05 3.82 10.06
N LEU A 167 7.91 4.75 10.46
CA LEU A 167 8.85 4.53 11.56
C LEU A 167 8.11 4.36 12.88
N ILE A 168 7.06 5.13 13.16
CA ILE A 168 6.30 4.99 14.41
C ILE A 168 5.54 3.67 14.48
N LEU A 169 4.95 3.23 13.38
CA LEU A 169 4.28 1.93 13.32
C LEU A 169 5.28 0.78 13.46
N ALA A 170 6.48 0.91 12.86
CA ALA A 170 7.54 -0.07 12.99
C ALA A 170 8.12 -0.16 14.40
N ASP A 171 8.25 0.97 15.09
CA ASP A 171 8.77 1.03 16.45
C ASP A 171 7.77 0.47 17.47
N HIS A 172 6.49 0.80 17.31
CA HIS A 172 5.43 0.35 18.20
C HIS A 172 5.05 -1.12 17.96
N PHE A 173 4.72 -1.50 16.73
CA PHE A 173 4.23 -2.85 16.45
C PHE A 173 5.40 -3.81 16.22
N ARG A 174 5.63 -4.72 17.18
CA ARG A 174 6.65 -5.77 17.08
C ARG A 174 6.06 -7.14 16.78
N SER A 175 6.88 -8.04 16.26
CA SER A 175 6.52 -9.42 15.94
C SER A 175 7.71 -10.36 16.13
N TYR A 176 7.55 -11.66 15.83
CA TYR A 176 8.66 -12.61 15.89
C TYR A 176 9.82 -12.23 14.96
N LEU A 177 9.57 -11.51 13.86
CA LEU A 177 10.63 -11.00 12.98
C LEU A 177 11.54 -9.99 13.69
N ASN A 178 11.02 -9.29 14.69
CA ASN A 178 11.74 -8.28 15.46
C ASN A 178 12.54 -8.89 16.63
N PHE A 179 12.51 -10.21 16.84
CA PHE A 179 13.07 -10.82 18.04
C PHE A 179 14.57 -10.55 18.21
N PHE A 180 15.33 -10.63 17.11
CA PHE A 180 16.78 -10.37 17.08
C PHE A 180 17.12 -8.88 16.88
N ASN A 181 16.25 -8.10 16.23
CA ASN A 181 16.42 -6.67 15.98
C ASN A 181 15.28 -5.89 16.63
N ARG A 182 15.38 -5.67 17.94
CA ARG A 182 14.33 -5.00 18.73
C ARG A 182 14.44 -3.47 18.73
N ARG A 183 15.62 -2.94 18.39
CA ARG A 183 15.91 -1.50 18.43
C ARG A 183 16.22 -1.00 17.03
N PHE A 184 15.86 0.25 16.78
CA PHE A 184 16.18 0.90 15.54
C PHE A 184 17.66 1.28 15.50
N HIS A 185 18.26 1.06 14.34
CA HIS A 185 19.55 1.61 13.93
C HIS A 185 19.43 2.10 12.48
N PRO A 186 20.21 3.12 12.04
CA PRO A 186 20.22 3.52 10.64
C PRO A 186 20.43 2.31 9.69
N GLY A 187 19.61 2.20 8.66
CA GLY A 187 19.57 1.02 7.77
C GLY A 187 18.55 -0.05 8.17
N SER A 188 17.93 0.06 9.35
CA SER A 188 16.94 -0.91 9.84
C SER A 188 15.68 -1.00 8.96
N GLU A 189 15.41 0.03 8.16
CA GLU A 189 14.30 0.09 7.19
C GLU A 189 14.37 -1.01 6.12
N ASP A 190 15.55 -1.57 5.87
CA ASP A 190 15.77 -2.66 4.91
C ASP A 190 15.86 -4.04 5.60
N THR A 191 15.69 -4.09 6.92
CA THR A 191 15.86 -5.31 7.73
C THR A 191 14.54 -5.85 8.27
N PHE A 192 14.58 -6.97 8.99
CA PHE A 192 13.41 -7.51 9.70
C PHE A 192 12.85 -6.58 10.79
N TRP A 193 13.58 -5.55 11.21
CA TRP A 193 13.07 -4.52 12.10
C TRP A 193 11.84 -3.81 11.49
N ALA A 194 11.94 -3.41 10.23
CA ALA A 194 10.87 -2.76 9.47
C ALA A 194 9.90 -3.75 8.81
N ALA A 195 10.17 -5.05 8.85
CA ALA A 195 9.32 -6.03 8.20
C ALA A 195 7.94 -6.14 8.88
N VAL A 196 6.93 -6.38 8.04
CA VAL A 196 5.57 -6.67 8.45
C VAL A 196 5.25 -8.09 8.02
N ASN A 197 5.00 -8.95 8.99
CA ASN A 197 4.50 -10.30 8.74
C ASN A 197 2.96 -10.31 8.77
N TYR A 198 2.36 -11.41 8.31
CA TYR A 198 0.92 -11.53 8.11
C TYR A 198 0.11 -11.28 9.39
N GLY A 199 0.55 -11.87 10.51
CA GLY A 199 -0.09 -11.66 11.80
C GLY A 199 0.01 -10.20 12.30
N LYS A 200 1.18 -9.57 12.14
CA LYS A 200 1.42 -8.17 12.52
C LYS A 200 0.54 -7.22 11.71
N PHE A 201 0.46 -7.41 10.39
CA PHE A 201 -0.39 -6.61 9.51
C PHE A 201 -1.86 -6.61 9.98
N ASN A 202 -2.42 -7.81 10.14
CA ASN A 202 -3.82 -7.96 10.56
C ASN A 202 -4.07 -7.42 11.96
N ARG A 203 -3.11 -7.57 12.88
CA ARG A 203 -3.22 -7.01 14.23
C ARG A 203 -3.21 -5.48 14.20
N MET A 204 -2.37 -4.85 13.37
CA MET A 204 -2.37 -3.39 13.23
C MET A 204 -3.72 -2.86 12.75
N ILE A 205 -4.34 -3.50 11.76
CA ILE A 205 -5.67 -3.09 11.27
C ILE A 205 -6.72 -3.16 12.37
N ARG A 206 -6.80 -4.30 13.09
CA ARG A 206 -7.76 -4.47 14.18
C ARG A 206 -7.55 -3.46 15.31
N GLN A 207 -6.30 -3.24 15.70
CA GLN A 207 -5.96 -2.40 16.86
C GLN A 207 -6.08 -0.91 16.53
N LEU A 208 -5.58 -0.46 15.37
CA LEU A 208 -5.64 0.95 14.99
C LEU A 208 -7.06 1.37 14.61
N LEU A 209 -7.76 0.56 13.83
CA LEU A 209 -8.99 1.01 13.18
C LEU A 209 -10.25 0.41 13.82
N GLY A 210 -10.11 -0.63 14.64
CA GLY A 210 -11.28 -1.37 15.15
C GLY A 210 -11.99 -2.21 14.08
N TRP A 211 -11.41 -2.30 12.88
CA TRP A 211 -11.99 -3.04 11.76
C TRP A 211 -11.97 -4.55 12.01
N GLN A 212 -12.99 -5.23 11.49
CA GLN A 212 -13.01 -6.69 11.45
C GLN A 212 -12.07 -7.17 10.35
N VAL A 213 -11.30 -8.21 10.65
CA VAL A 213 -10.32 -8.77 9.70
C VAL A 213 -10.48 -10.28 9.65
N GLU A 214 -11.04 -10.77 8.54
CA GLU A 214 -11.03 -12.17 8.16
C GLU A 214 -9.75 -12.48 7.41
N ALA A 215 -8.87 -13.27 8.03
CA ALA A 215 -7.55 -13.59 7.51
C ALA A 215 -7.46 -15.06 7.11
N ARG A 216 -7.11 -15.34 5.85
CA ARG A 216 -6.82 -16.70 5.36
C ARG A 216 -5.38 -16.82 4.90
N GLY A 217 -4.58 -17.62 5.59
CA GLY A 217 -3.17 -17.87 5.25
C GLY A 217 -2.22 -17.54 6.39
N SER A 218 -0.92 -17.54 6.10
CA SER A 218 0.14 -17.24 7.07
C SER A 218 1.47 -16.95 6.39
N ASP A 219 2.49 -16.62 7.18
CA ASP A 219 3.86 -16.39 6.69
C ASP A 219 4.52 -17.64 6.10
N VAL A 220 4.06 -18.84 6.51
CA VAL A 220 4.70 -20.12 6.17
C VAL A 220 3.78 -21.00 5.33
N LEU A 221 2.50 -21.07 5.68
CA LEU A 221 1.49 -21.91 5.02
C LEU A 221 0.58 -21.05 4.15
N ARG A 222 0.49 -21.42 2.88
CA ARG A 222 -0.42 -20.82 1.91
C ARG A 222 -1.87 -21.23 2.20
N PRO A 223 -2.85 -20.35 1.97
CA PRO A 223 -4.25 -20.69 2.16
C PRO A 223 -4.73 -21.65 1.08
N HIS A 224 -5.53 -22.65 1.47
CA HIS A 224 -6.28 -23.46 0.52
C HIS A 224 -7.61 -22.78 0.18
N ILE A 225 -7.71 -22.21 -1.02
CA ILE A 225 -8.91 -21.56 -1.54
C ILE A 225 -9.28 -22.27 -2.85
N PRO A 226 -10.31 -23.15 -2.87
CA PRO A 226 -10.70 -23.89 -4.07
C PRO A 226 -11.12 -22.99 -5.23
N HIS A 227 -12.04 -22.06 -4.98
CA HIS A 227 -12.58 -21.12 -5.97
C HIS A 227 -11.99 -19.72 -5.75
N LEU A 228 -10.71 -19.54 -6.08
CA LEU A 228 -9.97 -18.32 -5.74
C LEU A 228 -10.59 -17.05 -6.35
N PHE A 229 -10.99 -17.11 -7.62
CA PHE A 229 -11.63 -15.98 -8.29
C PHE A 229 -12.92 -15.55 -7.56
N ASP A 230 -13.84 -16.49 -7.34
CA ASP A 230 -15.14 -16.21 -6.72
C ASP A 230 -14.96 -15.71 -5.27
N TYR A 231 -14.01 -16.31 -4.54
CA TYR A 231 -13.67 -15.86 -3.18
C TYR A 231 -13.16 -14.42 -3.16
N LEU A 232 -12.19 -14.07 -4.01
CA LEU A 232 -11.65 -12.71 -4.05
C LEU A 232 -12.69 -11.69 -4.51
N THR A 233 -13.49 -12.03 -5.52
CA THR A 233 -14.61 -11.20 -5.98
C THR A 233 -15.58 -10.91 -4.83
N ASN A 234 -15.95 -11.92 -4.05
CA ASN A 234 -16.84 -11.75 -2.90
C ASN A 234 -16.22 -10.90 -1.77
N CYS A 235 -14.91 -11.02 -1.54
CA CYS A 235 -14.23 -10.14 -0.58
C CYS A 235 -14.28 -8.67 -1.04
N LEU A 236 -14.05 -8.42 -2.34
CA LEU A 236 -14.08 -7.07 -2.92
C LEU A 236 -15.47 -6.41 -2.90
N THR A 237 -16.55 -7.19 -2.95
CA THR A 237 -17.92 -6.63 -2.89
C THR A 237 -18.31 -6.16 -1.49
N THR A 238 -17.65 -6.66 -0.45
CA THR A 238 -18.06 -6.45 0.95
C THR A 238 -17.03 -5.73 1.81
N GLY A 239 -15.79 -5.60 1.34
CA GLY A 239 -14.72 -4.98 2.13
C GLY A 239 -13.45 -4.68 1.35
N THR A 240 -12.48 -4.10 2.05
CA THR A 240 -11.13 -3.87 1.49
C THR A 240 -10.34 -5.17 1.56
N THR A 241 -9.73 -5.56 0.44
CA THR A 241 -9.02 -6.84 0.33
C THR A 241 -7.53 -6.63 0.13
N TYR A 242 -6.73 -7.19 1.04
CA TYR A 242 -5.28 -7.21 0.94
C TYR A 242 -4.78 -8.60 0.56
N LEU A 243 -3.80 -8.65 -0.35
CA LEU A 243 -3.11 -9.88 -0.67
C LEU A 243 -1.68 -9.82 -0.14
N TYR A 244 -1.31 -10.83 0.64
CA TYR A 244 0.05 -11.09 1.06
C TYR A 244 0.69 -12.07 0.10
N VAL A 245 1.68 -11.61 -0.65
CA VAL A 245 2.19 -12.28 -1.85
C VAL A 245 3.71 -12.37 -1.86
N ASN A 246 4.23 -13.33 -2.64
CA ASN A 246 5.65 -13.39 -2.95
C ASN A 246 5.98 -12.48 -4.15
N ASN A 247 6.66 -11.36 -3.86
CA ASN A 247 6.97 -10.31 -4.84
C ASN A 247 8.02 -10.72 -5.89
N THR A 248 8.84 -11.74 -5.62
CA THR A 248 9.85 -12.23 -6.58
C THR A 248 9.23 -12.67 -7.90
N TYR A 249 7.93 -12.98 -7.88
CA TYR A 249 7.16 -13.36 -9.07
C TYR A 249 6.39 -12.19 -9.70
N LEU A 250 6.19 -11.08 -8.97
CA LEU A 250 5.53 -9.90 -9.49
C LEU A 250 6.55 -9.02 -10.23
N HIS A 251 7.66 -8.62 -9.60
CA HIS A 251 8.64 -7.77 -10.30
C HIS A 251 9.74 -8.62 -10.94
N LYS A 252 9.90 -8.50 -12.27
CA LYS A 252 10.98 -9.16 -13.03
C LYS A 252 12.31 -8.46 -12.74
N LYS A 253 12.83 -8.53 -11.51
CA LYS A 253 14.17 -8.02 -11.19
C LYS A 253 15.22 -8.98 -11.79
N ASN A 254 15.99 -8.47 -12.74
CA ASN A 254 17.12 -9.18 -13.35
C ASN A 254 18.28 -9.28 -12.36
N HIS A 255 18.30 -10.23 -11.42
CA HIS A 255 19.54 -10.61 -10.74
C HIS A 255 19.54 -12.08 -10.29
N ASN A 256 20.66 -12.77 -10.54
CA ASN A 256 21.06 -14.13 -10.12
C ASN A 256 21.08 -14.36 -8.58
N LYS A 257 20.24 -13.68 -7.79
CA LYS A 257 20.23 -13.78 -6.33
C LYS A 257 18.93 -14.44 -5.87
N PHE A 258 19.09 -15.64 -5.32
CA PHE A 258 18.18 -16.40 -4.45
C PHE A 258 16.68 -16.04 -4.55
N LYS A 259 15.92 -16.82 -5.30
CA LYS A 259 14.44 -16.74 -5.31
C LYS A 259 13.91 -17.25 -3.97
N SER A 260 13.76 -16.35 -3.02
CA SER A 260 13.15 -16.68 -1.73
C SER A 260 11.73 -17.21 -1.95
N ARG A 261 11.43 -18.38 -1.40
CA ARG A 261 10.09 -18.99 -1.50
C ARG A 261 9.08 -18.32 -0.56
N PHE A 262 9.53 -17.41 0.30
CA PHE A 262 8.72 -16.77 1.33
C PHE A 262 8.00 -15.53 0.81
N PRO A 263 6.81 -15.21 1.37
CA PRO A 263 6.10 -13.98 1.05
C PRO A 263 6.88 -12.77 1.58
N THR A 264 6.79 -11.67 0.86
CA THR A 264 7.61 -10.48 1.16
C THR A 264 6.84 -9.18 1.00
N HIS A 265 5.56 -9.23 0.60
CA HIS A 265 4.91 -8.03 0.09
C HIS A 265 3.40 -8.02 0.23
N TYR A 266 2.85 -6.81 0.37
CA TYR A 266 1.42 -6.56 0.45
C TYR A 266 0.97 -5.72 -0.74
N ILE A 267 -0.17 -6.09 -1.30
CA ILE A 267 -0.88 -5.29 -2.29
C ILE A 267 -2.33 -5.10 -1.84
N VAL A 268 -2.95 -4.00 -2.24
CA VAL A 268 -4.39 -3.79 -2.07
C VAL A 268 -5.07 -4.23 -3.36
N LEU A 269 -5.86 -5.29 -3.32
CA LEU A 269 -6.63 -5.72 -4.48
C LEU A 269 -7.82 -4.77 -4.66
N GLU A 270 -7.97 -4.22 -5.85
CA GLU A 270 -9.06 -3.30 -6.17
C GLU A 270 -10.09 -3.96 -7.09
N GLN A 271 -9.62 -4.77 -8.05
CA GLN A 271 -10.50 -5.49 -8.98
C GLN A 271 -9.89 -6.82 -9.40
N ILE A 272 -10.75 -7.77 -9.76
CA ILE A 272 -10.39 -9.01 -10.44
C ILE A 272 -11.46 -9.33 -11.49
N HIS A 273 -11.04 -9.61 -12.72
CA HIS A 273 -11.93 -9.90 -13.85
C HIS A 273 -11.49 -11.17 -14.56
N ARG A 274 -12.44 -11.97 -15.04
CA ARG A 274 -12.13 -13.09 -15.95
C ARG A 274 -11.86 -12.55 -17.35
N ILE A 275 -11.01 -13.25 -18.08
CA ILE A 275 -10.71 -12.91 -19.46
C ILE A 275 -11.63 -13.72 -20.38
N PRO A 276 -12.42 -13.07 -21.25
CA PRO A 276 -13.31 -13.78 -22.16
C PRO A 276 -12.57 -14.83 -23.01
N GLY A 277 -13.08 -16.07 -23.01
CA GLY A 277 -12.47 -17.18 -23.74
C GLY A 277 -11.23 -17.80 -23.08
N GLN A 278 -10.84 -17.38 -21.86
CA GLN A 278 -9.73 -17.96 -21.10
C GLN A 278 -10.15 -18.23 -19.66
N GLU A 279 -10.71 -19.41 -19.39
CA GLU A 279 -11.34 -19.73 -18.10
C GLU A 279 -10.41 -19.60 -16.88
N ASP A 280 -9.13 -19.94 -17.05
CA ASP A 280 -8.12 -19.90 -15.98
C ASP A 280 -7.36 -18.58 -15.88
N TRP A 281 -7.64 -17.61 -16.75
CA TRP A 281 -6.93 -16.33 -16.77
C TRP A 281 -7.77 -15.20 -16.21
N VAL A 282 -7.10 -14.35 -15.45
CA VAL A 282 -7.69 -13.18 -14.81
C VAL A 282 -6.84 -11.94 -15.01
N ASP A 283 -7.52 -10.80 -15.09
CA ASP A 283 -6.93 -9.49 -14.90
C ASP A 283 -7.14 -9.09 -13.44
N ILE A 284 -6.06 -8.77 -12.74
CA ILE A 284 -6.11 -8.14 -11.41
C ILE A 284 -5.70 -6.67 -11.53
N VAL A 285 -6.47 -5.79 -10.89
CA VAL A 285 -6.11 -4.39 -10.65
C VAL A 285 -5.80 -4.26 -9.17
N TYR A 286 -4.62 -3.77 -8.85
CA TYR A 286 -4.17 -3.65 -7.47
C TYR A 286 -3.28 -2.43 -7.27
N TRP A 287 -3.28 -1.92 -6.06
CA TRP A 287 -2.30 -0.94 -5.62
C TRP A 287 -0.99 -1.62 -5.20
N ASP A 288 0.12 -1.09 -5.68
CA ASP A 288 1.48 -1.48 -5.32
C ASP A 288 2.45 -0.28 -5.47
N TYR A 289 3.37 -0.11 -4.52
CA TYR A 289 4.43 0.93 -4.57
C TYR A 289 3.92 2.34 -4.96
N GLY A 290 2.81 2.80 -4.39
CA GLY A 290 2.30 4.15 -4.66
C GLY A 290 1.65 4.34 -6.03
N GLY A 291 1.25 3.25 -6.68
CA GLY A 291 0.57 3.27 -7.96
C GLY A 291 -0.43 2.14 -8.14
N ARG A 292 -1.41 2.35 -9.02
CA ARG A 292 -2.33 1.31 -9.48
C ARG A 292 -1.67 0.52 -10.61
N THR A 293 -1.73 -0.80 -10.53
CA THR A 293 -1.15 -1.74 -11.49
C THR A 293 -2.23 -2.68 -12.01
N LEU A 294 -2.27 -2.85 -13.34
CA LEU A 294 -3.05 -3.89 -14.01
C LEU A 294 -2.13 -5.06 -14.34
N ARG A 295 -2.57 -6.29 -14.06
CA ARG A 295 -1.81 -7.48 -14.43
C ARG A 295 -2.71 -8.64 -14.83
N GLN A 296 -2.39 -9.18 -16.00
CA GLN A 296 -2.93 -10.43 -16.50
C GLN A 296 -2.14 -11.61 -15.93
N MET A 297 -2.82 -12.62 -15.39
CA MET A 297 -2.19 -13.88 -14.97
C MET A 297 -3.16 -15.05 -14.88
N ASP A 298 -2.60 -16.25 -14.94
CA ASP A 298 -3.29 -17.50 -14.65
C ASP A 298 -3.65 -17.62 -13.14
N LEU A 299 -4.81 -18.19 -12.83
CA LEU A 299 -5.32 -18.36 -11.46
C LEU A 299 -4.46 -19.33 -10.63
N HIS A 300 -3.91 -20.37 -11.25
CA HIS A 300 -2.99 -21.28 -10.57
C HIS A 300 -1.67 -20.57 -10.22
N PHE A 301 -1.19 -19.66 -11.08
CA PHE A 301 -0.06 -18.79 -10.77
C PHE A 301 -0.39 -17.85 -9.60
N LEU A 302 -1.53 -17.17 -9.61
CA LEU A 302 -1.97 -16.31 -8.52
C LEU A 302 -2.03 -17.09 -7.20
N LYS A 303 -2.67 -18.28 -7.21
CA LYS A 303 -2.75 -19.18 -6.05
C LYS A 303 -1.38 -19.60 -5.53
N ARG A 304 -0.40 -19.80 -6.43
CA ARG A 304 0.97 -20.18 -6.07
C ARG A 304 1.74 -19.07 -5.38
N ILE A 305 1.49 -17.81 -5.73
CA ILE A 305 2.21 -16.66 -5.15
C ILE A 305 1.50 -16.08 -3.93
N LEU A 306 0.26 -16.47 -3.68
CA LEU A 306 -0.59 -16.01 -2.58
C LEU A 306 -0.28 -16.76 -1.27
N PHE A 307 0.02 -16.01 -0.23
CA PHE A 307 0.30 -16.52 1.12
C PHE A 307 -0.73 -16.06 2.15
N GLY A 308 -1.47 -14.99 1.86
CA GLY A 308 -2.54 -14.54 2.74
C GLY A 308 -3.56 -13.67 2.01
N VAL A 309 -4.82 -13.78 2.39
CA VAL A 309 -5.90 -12.84 2.01
C VAL A 309 -6.47 -12.25 3.28
N SER A 310 -6.32 -10.94 3.46
CA SER A 310 -6.96 -10.22 4.56
C SER A 310 -8.14 -9.43 4.02
N HIS A 311 -9.34 -9.90 4.31
CA HIS A 311 -10.59 -9.22 4.02
C HIS A 311 -10.97 -8.37 5.23
N CYS A 312 -11.02 -7.06 5.03
CA CYS A 312 -11.19 -6.08 6.08
C CYS A 312 -12.53 -5.37 5.88
N THR A 313 -13.40 -5.44 6.88
CA THR A 313 -14.69 -4.76 6.88
C THR A 313 -14.73 -3.72 7.99
N PRO A 314 -15.39 -2.57 7.77
CA PRO A 314 -15.56 -1.56 8.81
C PRO A 314 -16.23 -2.15 10.06
N PRO A 315 -16.06 -1.53 11.23
CA PRO A 315 -16.80 -1.91 12.42
C PRO A 315 -18.30 -1.88 12.10
N THR A 316 -19.03 -2.95 12.43
CA THR A 316 -20.49 -2.86 12.47
C THR A 316 -20.83 -1.97 13.66
N ASP A 317 -21.62 -0.91 13.45
CA ASP A 317 -22.15 -0.08 14.53
C ASP A 317 -22.91 -0.99 15.52
N ASN A 318 -22.22 -1.45 16.55
CA ASN A 318 -22.84 -2.07 17.71
C ASN A 318 -23.43 -0.90 18.51
N LYS A 319 -24.71 -0.62 18.25
CA LYS A 319 -25.54 0.19 19.14
C LYS A 319 -25.53 -0.35 20.56
#